data_AF-A0A1I5DYD3-F1
#
_entry.id   AF-A0A1I5DYD3-F1
#
_cell.length_a   1.000
_cell.length_b   1.000
_cell.length_c   1.000
_cell.angle_alpha   90.00
_cell.angle_beta   90.00
_cell.angle_gamma   90.00
#
_symmetry.space_group_name_H-M   'P 1'
#
loop_
_entity.id
_entity.type
_entity.pdbx_description
1 polymer ?
#
loop_
_entity_poly.entity_id
_entity_poly.type
_entity_poly.pdbx_seq_one_letter_code
_entity_poly.pdbx_strand_id
1 'polypeptide(L)' 'MGLFWNLIQQSQISDQKARASTLEARVAYLENELHKTQQILKKTLQILEEHTGKDLNGDGKIG' A
#
# COMPACT_ATOMS: atom_id res chain seq x y z
N MET A 1 26.12 24.31 25.71
CA MET A 1 26.02 23.39 24.56
C MET A 1 26.13 24.21 23.29
N GLY A 2 27.30 24.21 22.64
CA GLY A 2 27.65 25.17 21.58
C GLY A 2 26.83 25.04 20.30
N LEU A 3 26.86 26.10 19.47
CA LEU A 3 26.14 26.21 18.18
C LEU A 3 26.36 24.99 17.27
N PHE A 4 27.58 24.45 17.23
CA PHE A 4 27.91 23.25 16.46
C PHE A 4 27.11 22.01 16.86
N TRP A 5 26.87 21.81 18.16
CA TRP A 5 26.10 20.67 18.65
C TRP A 5 24.61 20.80 18.32
N ASN A 6 24.06 22.02 18.37
CA ASN A 6 22.68 22.28 17.96
C ASN A 6 22.47 22.02 16.46
N LEU A 7 23.42 22.43 15.61
CA LEU A 7 23.35 22.18 14.17
C LEU A 7 23.39 20.68 13.83
N ILE A 8 24.27 19.92 14.50
CA ILE A 8 24.35 18.46 14.34
C ILE A 8 23.04 17.80 14.76
N GLN A 9 22.47 18.20 15.91
CA GLN A 9 21.21 17.66 16.40
C GLN A 9 20.04 17.97 15.46
N GLN A 10 19.96 19.21 14.96
CA GLN A 10 18.94 19.61 13.99
C GLN A 10 19.04 18.82 12.68
N SER A 11 20.26 18.57 12.19
CA SER A 11 20.48 17.72 11.01
C SER A 11 19.99 16.30 11.23
N GLN A 12 20.31 15.67 12.37
CA GLN A 12 19.88 14.30 12.67
C GLN A 12 18.34 14.18 12.76
N ILE A 13 17.67 15.15 13.40
CA ILE A 13 16.21 15.19 13.47
C ILE A 13 15.61 15.36 12.08
N SER A 14 16.19 16.22 11.24
CA SER A 14 15.76 16.42 9.86
C SER A 14 15.88 15.14 9.04
N ASP A 15 17.01 14.43 9.16
CA ASP A 15 17.25 13.17 8.44
C ASP A 15 16.29 12.07 8.88
N GLN A 16 16.02 11.95 10.17
CA GLN A 16 15.04 11.00 10.69
C GLN A 16 13.64 11.32 10.19
N LYS A 17 13.24 12.60 10.17
CA LYS A 17 11.94 13.04 9.65
C LYS A 17 11.80 12.73 8.16
N ALA A 18 12.85 12.97 7.36
CA ALA A 18 12.85 12.65 5.94
C ALA A 18 12.78 11.14 5.68
N ARG A 19 13.45 10.32 6.49
CA ARG A 19 13.33 8.85 6.40
C ARG A 19 11.94 8.37 6.78
N ALA A 20 11.34 8.92 7.83
CA ALA A 20 9.98 8.59 8.22
C ALA A 20 8.97 8.95 7.11
N SER A 21 9.05 10.16 6.54
CA SER A 21 8.14 10.59 5.48
C SER A 21 8.28 9.76 4.20
N THR A 22 9.50 9.36 3.84
CA THR A 22 9.72 8.47 2.69
C THR A 22 9.19 7.06 2.93
N LEU A 23 9.27 6.55 4.17
CA LEU A 23 8.67 5.27 4.52
C LEU A 23 7.15 5.33 4.46
N GLU A 24 6.52 6.35 5.04
CA GLU A 24 5.07 6.57 4.98
C GLU A 24 4.56 6.67 3.54
N ALA A 25 5.26 7.42 2.69
CA ALA A 25 4.91 7.52 1.27
C ALA A 25 5.00 6.17 0.55
N ARG A 26 6.01 5.35 0.86
CA ARG A 26 6.15 4.00 0.30
C ARG A 26 5.06 3.06 0.79
N VAL A 27 4.67 3.13 2.05
CA VAL A 27 3.56 2.34 2.59
C VAL A 27 2.26 2.72 1.89
N ALA A 28 1.94 4.01 1.79
CA ALA A 28 0.73 4.48 1.10
C ALA A 28 0.70 4.05 -0.37
N TYR A 29 1.84 4.07 -1.06
CA TYR A 29 1.95 3.55 -2.42
C TYR A 29 1.65 2.04 -2.49
N LEU A 30 2.23 1.24 -1.61
CA LEU A 30 2.02 -0.21 -1.57
C LEU A 30 0.58 -0.58 -1.22
N GLU A 31 -0.04 0.14 -0.27
CA GLU A 31 -1.45 -0.03 0.08
C GLU A 31 -2.38 0.24 -1.11
N ASN A 32 -2.09 1.30 -1.87
CA ASN A 32 -2.84 1.63 -3.09
C ASN A 32 -2.67 0.55 -4.18
N GLU A 33 -1.46 0.07 -4.41
CA GLU A 33 -1.21 -1.00 -5.39
C GLU A 33 -1.86 -2.33 -4.97
N LEU A 34 -1.84 -2.66 -3.67
CA LEU A 34 -2.52 -3.82 -3.13
C LEU A 34 -4.04 -3.71 -3.34
N HIS A 35 -4.62 -2.54 -3.06
CA HIS A 35 -6.04 -2.31 -3.29
C HIS A 35 -6.41 -2.49 -4.77
N LYS A 36 -5.65 -1.90 -5.69
CA LYS A 36 -5.88 -2.08 -7.14
C LYS A 36 -5.79 -3.54 -7.55
N THR A 37 -4.80 -4.26 -7.06
CA THR A 37 -4.60 -5.69 -7.34
C THR A 37 -5.81 -6.51 -6.87
N GLN A 38 -6.30 -6.24 -5.66
CA GLN A 38 -7.49 -6.90 -5.12
C GLN A 38 -8.74 -6.61 -5.98
N GLN A 39 -8.92 -5.37 -6.45
CA GLN A 39 -10.04 -5.01 -7.32
C GLN A 39 -9.97 -5.73 -8.67
N ILE A 40 -8.79 -5.83 -9.27
CA ILE A 40 -8.59 -6.57 -10.52
C ILE A 40 -8.88 -8.05 -10.29
N LEU A 41 -8.34 -8.64 -9.23
CA LEU A 41 -8.54 -10.07 -8.93
C LEU A 41 -10.03 -10.39 -8.74
N LYS A 42 -10.76 -9.55 -8.00
CA LYS A 42 -12.22 -9.69 -7.85
C LYS A 42 -12.92 -9.64 -9.19
N LYS A 43 -12.67 -8.60 -10.01
CA LYS A 43 -13.28 -8.49 -11.34
C LYS A 43 -12.97 -9.69 -12.25
N THR A 44 -11.75 -10.20 -12.19
CA THR A 44 -11.35 -11.38 -12.97
C THR A 44 -12.09 -12.63 -12.49
N LEU A 45 -12.21 -12.82 -11.17
CA LEU A 45 -13.01 -13.91 -10.61
C LEU A 45 -14.46 -13.82 -11.09
N GLN A 46 -15.05 -12.63 -11.01
CA GLN A 46 -16.43 -12.39 -11.43
C GLN A 46 -16.66 -12.79 -12.90
N ILE A 47 -15.84 -12.27 -13.80
CA ILE A 47 -15.90 -12.60 -15.24
C ILE A 47 -15.68 -14.10 -15.46
N LEU A 48 -14.79 -14.74 -14.69
CA LEU A 48 -14.50 -16.16 -14.82
C LEU A 48 -15.68 -17.02 -14.33
N GLU A 49 -16.36 -16.62 -13.26
CA GLU A 49 -17.58 -17.28 -12.77
C GLU A 49 -18.69 -17.18 -13.81
N GLU A 50 -18.93 -15.97 -14.35
CA GLU A 50 -19.90 -15.75 -15.43
C GLU A 50 -19.61 -16.61 -16.67
N HIS A 51 -18.33 -16.71 -17.07
CA HIS A 51 -17.94 -17.49 -18.24
C HIS A 51 -17.98 -19.01 -18.00
N THR A 52 -17.67 -19.45 -16.79
CA THR A 52 -17.61 -20.89 -16.45
C THR A 52 -18.93 -21.45 -15.92
N GLY A 53 -19.86 -20.58 -15.52
CA GLY A 53 -21.13 -20.97 -14.91
C GLY A 53 -20.96 -21.68 -13.57
N LYS A 54 -19.83 -21.45 -12.88
CA LYS A 54 -19.48 -22.06 -11.60
C LYS A 54 -19.15 -20.97 -10.60
N ASP A 55 -19.60 -21.15 -9.38
CA ASP A 55 -19.15 -20.38 -8.23
C ASP A 55 -17.71 -20.79 -7.89
N LEU A 56 -16.77 -19.85 -8.04
CA LEU A 56 -15.34 -20.08 -7.80
C LEU A 56 -14.88 -19.49 -6.47
N ASN A 57 -15.56 -18.46 -5.98
CA ASN A 57 -15.25 -17.77 -4.74
C ASN A 57 -15.99 -18.37 -3.52
N GLY A 58 -17.02 -19.19 -3.74
CA GLY A 58 -17.76 -19.93 -2.72
C GLY A 58 -18.89 -19.14 -2.05
N ASP A 59 -19.36 -18.05 -2.65
CA ASP A 59 -20.45 -17.23 -2.10
C ASP A 59 -21.86 -17.73 -2.48
N GLY A 60 -21.94 -18.81 -3.26
CA GLY A 60 -23.17 -19.42 -3.73
C GLY A 60 -23.84 -18.68 -4.88
N LYS A 61 -23.18 -17.68 -5.48
CA LYS A 61 -23.65 -16.92 -6.63
C LYS A 61 -22.66 -17.09 -7.79
N ILE A 62 -23.14 -16.83 -8.99
CA ILE A 62 -22.33 -16.73 -10.20
C ILE A 62 -22.40 -15.25 -10.57
N GLY A 63 -21.29 -14.51 -10.45
CA GLY A 63 -21.35 -13.05 -10.59
C GLY A 63 -20.18 -12.32 -9.99
#